data_AF-A0A8D8R764-F1
#
_entry.id   AF-A0A8D8R764-F1
#
_cell.length_a   1.000
_cell.length_b   1.000
_cell.length_c   1.000
_cell.angle_alpha   90.00
_cell.angle_beta   90.00
_cell.angle_gamma   90.00
#
_symmetry.space_group_name_H-M   'P 1'
#
loop_
_entity.id
_entity.type
_entity.pdbx_description
1 polymer ?
#
loop_
_entity_poly.entity_id
_entity_poly.type
_entity_poly.pdbx_seq_one_letter_code
_entity_poly.pdbx_strand_id
1 'polypeptide(L)'
;MELDSTCPTGIAIEPLYPQVCQRIPVLPQHSTMSTESHTIRASTKLPQQFILNNSACSDKARLLMQRFWSCVQYWLCSVTFLSLLQFCSFLFFFPPILSLDGVVFLILIIVPVLSTSLVGTGFVDAKILRQATSRNHNNFNIETTFYILWCYGFKFLPSLISCILFHFTLLSSNCHLLYSNSSSLPVNTTSSLFGCNSDNAHPSSSSHQWLIESSSQFRVLSSIQQLQLCLVIIHLCLISYSFVYRDYNVWTSRHYSNALWRITSSIILTGAALYAILMYTTDELVVMATGHVILFTLSGLLVFLVCEFIKLQEIEKNVRYQKRARLDFDTKLGMNSPF
;
A
#
# COMPACT_ATOMS: atom_id res chain seq x y z
N MET A 1 -17.44 -32.57 32.46
CA MET A 1 -16.97 -32.55 31.06
C MET A 1 -15.64 -31.82 31.09
N GLU A 2 -14.63 -32.56 31.52
CA GLU A 2 -13.24 -32.12 31.66
C GLU A 2 -12.58 -32.10 30.28
N LEU A 3 -11.77 -31.06 30.05
CA LEU A 3 -10.49 -31.16 29.34
C LEU A 3 -9.70 -29.89 29.65
N ASP A 4 -9.14 -29.89 30.87
CA ASP A 4 -7.93 -29.14 31.18
C ASP A 4 -6.77 -29.78 30.40
N SER A 5 -6.03 -28.98 29.63
CA SER A 5 -4.65 -29.31 29.28
C SER A 5 -3.83 -28.03 29.29
N THR A 6 -3.48 -27.62 30.51
CA THR A 6 -2.31 -26.80 30.79
C THR A 6 -1.10 -27.37 30.06
N CYS A 7 -0.42 -26.54 29.28
CA CYS A 7 0.87 -26.85 28.68
C CYS A 7 1.97 -26.11 29.46
N PRO A 8 2.66 -26.77 30.41
CA PRO A 8 3.96 -26.32 30.85
C PRO A 8 4.98 -27.43 30.54
N THR A 9 5.50 -27.46 29.33
CA THR A 9 6.75 -28.19 29.06
C THR A 9 7.82 -27.16 28.76
N GLY A 10 8.49 -26.72 29.83
CA GLY A 10 9.79 -26.08 29.72
C GLY A 10 10.74 -27.06 29.04
N ILE A 11 11.17 -26.72 27.83
CA ILE A 11 12.20 -27.45 27.12
C ILE A 11 13.53 -26.98 27.70
N ALA A 12 14.03 -27.70 28.72
CA ALA A 12 15.42 -27.62 29.11
C ALA A 12 16.22 -28.40 28.05
N ILE A 13 16.87 -27.67 27.13
CA ILE A 13 17.93 -28.26 26.30
C ILE A 13 19.15 -28.33 27.21
N GLU A 14 19.36 -29.50 27.80
CA GLU A 14 20.60 -29.79 28.50
C GLU A 14 21.73 -29.75 27.45
N PRO A 15 22.76 -28.89 27.62
CA PRO A 15 23.81 -28.77 26.64
C PRO A 15 24.57 -30.10 26.56
N LEU A 16 24.66 -30.67 25.35
CA LEU A 16 25.57 -31.79 25.13
C LEU A 16 26.99 -31.32 25.44
N TYR A 17 27.59 -31.91 26.49
CA TYR A 17 28.99 -31.73 26.79
C TYR A 17 29.86 -32.11 25.58
N PRO A 18 30.96 -31.38 25.30
CA PRO A 18 31.87 -31.71 24.22
C PRO A 18 32.52 -33.08 24.48
N GLN A 19 32.14 -34.09 23.70
CA GLN A 19 32.63 -35.47 23.86
C GLN A 19 34.05 -35.71 23.34
N VAL A 20 34.89 -34.67 23.25
CA VAL A 20 36.18 -34.77 22.57
C VAL A 20 37.28 -35.36 23.47
N CYS A 21 37.04 -35.62 24.76
CA CYS A 21 38.07 -36.15 25.67
C CYS A 21 37.57 -37.20 26.68
N GLN A 22 36.83 -38.23 26.27
CA GLN A 22 36.53 -39.36 27.16
C GLN A 22 37.18 -40.66 26.66
N ARG A 23 38.05 -41.23 27.50
CA ARG A 23 38.94 -42.37 27.19
C ARG A 23 38.51 -43.66 27.89
N ILE A 24 37.22 -43.82 28.19
CA ILE A 24 36.70 -44.99 28.91
C ILE A 24 35.46 -45.53 28.16
N PRO A 25 35.44 -46.81 27.78
CA PRO A 25 34.28 -47.42 27.15
C PRO A 25 33.15 -47.67 28.17
N VAL A 26 31.90 -47.44 27.75
CA VAL A 26 30.69 -47.70 28.55
C VAL A 26 30.10 -49.07 28.17
N LEU A 27 30.56 -50.13 28.83
CA LEU A 27 29.81 -51.31 29.34
C LEU A 27 30.76 -52.52 29.57
N PRO A 28 30.62 -53.31 30.66
CA PRO A 28 31.33 -54.57 30.83
C PRO A 28 30.63 -55.74 30.10
N GLN A 29 31.42 -56.66 29.56
CA GLN A 29 30.98 -57.97 29.05
C GLN A 29 30.48 -58.84 30.20
N HIS A 30 29.26 -59.36 30.10
CA HIS A 30 28.95 -60.70 30.60
C HIS A 30 27.94 -61.39 29.69
N SER A 31 28.30 -62.62 29.31
CA SER A 31 27.52 -63.57 28.51
C SER A 31 26.36 -64.16 29.32
N THR A 32 25.19 -64.28 28.70
CA THR A 32 24.29 -65.46 28.68
C THR A 32 23.06 -65.19 27.81
N MET A 33 22.41 -66.27 27.39
CA MET A 33 21.65 -66.45 26.15
C MET A 33 20.27 -65.79 26.05
N SER A 34 19.93 -65.47 24.78
CA SER A 34 18.60 -65.56 24.12
C SER A 34 17.37 -64.97 24.83
N THR A 35 16.95 -63.77 24.41
CA THR A 35 15.56 -63.56 23.98
C THR A 35 15.50 -62.38 23.00
N GLU A 36 14.57 -62.49 22.07
CA GLU A 36 14.48 -61.78 20.80
C GLU A 36 14.47 -60.26 20.89
N SER A 37 15.21 -59.68 19.96
CA SER A 37 15.29 -58.28 19.62
C SER A 37 14.02 -57.80 18.90
N HIS A 38 13.21 -56.96 19.53
CA HIS A 38 12.36 -55.98 18.82
C HIS A 38 12.13 -54.71 19.66
N THR A 39 13.19 -54.05 20.12
CA THR A 39 13.09 -52.62 20.48
C THR A 39 13.14 -51.81 19.19
N ILE A 40 11.95 -51.41 18.77
CA ILE A 40 11.64 -50.49 17.67
C ILE A 40 12.56 -49.27 17.74
N ARG A 41 13.57 -49.24 16.87
CA ARG A 41 14.38 -48.06 16.57
C ARG A 41 13.57 -47.16 15.64
N ALA A 42 12.51 -46.55 16.15
CA ALA A 42 11.70 -45.57 15.42
C ALA A 42 11.39 -44.36 16.31
N SER A 43 12.34 -43.45 16.50
CA SER A 43 12.00 -42.11 17.01
C SER A 43 13.08 -41.02 16.80
N THR A 44 13.78 -41.01 15.67
CA THR A 44 14.62 -39.84 15.30
C THR A 44 14.08 -39.05 14.12
N LYS A 45 13.09 -39.58 13.38
CA LYS A 45 12.43 -38.86 12.28
C LYS A 45 11.30 -37.94 12.74
N LEU A 46 10.65 -38.25 13.86
CA LEU A 46 9.55 -37.45 14.41
C LEU A 46 10.00 -36.05 14.91
N PRO A 47 11.12 -35.88 15.66
CA PRO A 47 11.54 -34.54 16.10
C PRO A 47 12.03 -33.69 14.92
N GLN A 48 12.71 -34.28 13.93
CA GLN A 48 13.22 -33.52 12.79
C GLN A 48 12.10 -33.02 11.89
N GLN A 49 11.07 -33.84 11.60
CA GLN A 49 9.90 -33.40 10.85
C GLN A 49 9.07 -32.37 11.61
N PHE A 50 8.92 -32.51 12.93
CA PHE A 50 8.19 -31.54 13.75
C PHE A 50 8.93 -30.19 13.85
N ILE A 51 10.27 -30.21 14.00
CA ILE A 51 11.11 -29.00 13.98
C ILE A 51 11.09 -28.35 12.59
N LEU A 52 11.17 -29.13 11.50
CA LEU A 52 11.10 -28.60 10.13
C LEU A 52 9.73 -27.98 9.83
N ASN A 53 8.65 -28.59 10.35
CA ASN A 53 7.29 -28.10 10.13
C ASN A 53 7.01 -26.84 10.98
N ASN A 54 7.55 -26.77 12.20
CA ASN A 54 7.44 -25.59 13.06
C ASN A 54 8.29 -24.41 12.56
N SER A 55 9.51 -24.67 12.05
CA SER A 55 10.32 -23.60 11.42
C SER A 55 9.66 -23.10 10.14
N ALA A 56 9.19 -24.00 9.27
CA ALA A 56 8.45 -23.63 8.06
C ALA A 56 7.14 -22.87 8.36
N CYS A 57 6.45 -23.20 9.46
CA CYS A 57 5.27 -22.48 9.92
C CYS A 57 5.63 -21.06 10.40
N SER A 58 6.66 -20.93 11.24
CA SER A 58 7.16 -19.64 11.72
C SER A 58 7.58 -18.73 10.56
N ASP A 59 8.25 -19.29 9.58
CA ASP A 59 8.76 -18.62 8.39
C ASP A 59 7.63 -18.08 7.51
N LYS A 60 6.61 -18.90 7.24
CA LYS A 60 5.40 -18.49 6.52
C LYS A 60 4.63 -17.41 7.27
N ALA A 61 4.53 -17.52 8.60
CA ALA A 61 3.84 -16.55 9.44
C ALA A 61 4.55 -15.18 9.42
N ARG A 62 5.88 -15.14 9.46
CA ARG A 62 6.67 -13.89 9.34
C ARG A 62 6.44 -13.21 8.01
N LEU A 63 6.47 -13.97 6.92
CA LEU A 63 6.22 -13.45 5.58
C LEU A 63 4.79 -12.89 5.44
N LEU A 64 3.81 -13.62 5.96
CA LEU A 64 2.41 -13.17 5.98
C LEU A 64 2.26 -11.87 6.78
N MET A 65 2.86 -11.80 7.96
CA MET A 65 2.82 -10.61 8.82
C MET A 65 3.45 -9.40 8.13
N GLN A 66 4.62 -9.57 7.48
CA GLN A 66 5.26 -8.49 6.73
C GLN A 66 4.36 -7.97 5.59
N ARG A 67 3.72 -8.88 4.83
CA ARG A 67 2.80 -8.50 3.74
C ARG A 67 1.51 -7.87 4.25
N PHE A 68 1.00 -8.36 5.38
CA PHE A 68 -0.16 -7.79 6.05
C PHE A 68 0.10 -6.33 6.48
N TRP A 69 1.28 -6.05 7.04
CA TRP A 69 1.66 -4.68 7.36
C TRP A 69 1.76 -3.78 6.12
N SER A 70 2.32 -4.28 5.01
CA SER A 70 2.30 -3.52 3.74
C SER A 70 0.88 -3.23 3.25
N CYS A 71 -0.05 -4.20 3.41
CA CYS A 71 -1.46 -4.03 3.08
C CYS A 71 -2.14 -2.96 3.95
N VAL A 72 -2.04 -3.08 5.27
CA VAL A 72 -2.60 -2.11 6.23
C VAL A 72 -2.04 -0.72 5.99
N GLN A 73 -0.74 -0.64 5.74
CA GLN A 73 -0.07 0.63 5.49
C GLN A 73 -0.54 1.28 4.19
N TYR A 74 -0.63 0.54 3.09
CA TYR A 74 -1.18 1.05 1.84
C TYR A 74 -2.63 1.52 2.01
N TRP A 75 -3.46 0.74 2.71
CA TRP A 75 -4.85 1.08 3.00
C TRP A 75 -4.94 2.40 3.78
N LEU A 76 -4.21 2.54 4.89
CA LEU A 76 -4.17 3.75 5.70
C LEU A 76 -3.70 4.96 4.88
N CYS A 77 -2.58 4.84 4.16
CA CYS A 77 -2.05 5.94 3.35
C CYS A 77 -2.99 6.34 2.20
N SER A 78 -3.72 5.39 1.61
CA SER A 78 -4.69 5.67 0.55
C SER A 78 -5.90 6.44 1.10
N VAL A 79 -6.44 6.02 2.25
CA VAL A 79 -7.57 6.72 2.89
C VAL A 79 -7.17 8.13 3.34
N THR A 80 -5.97 8.31 3.92
CA THR A 80 -5.48 9.64 4.29
C THR A 80 -5.25 10.52 3.06
N PHE A 81 -4.69 9.97 1.98
CA PHE A 81 -4.54 10.69 0.71
C PHE A 81 -5.88 11.18 0.16
N LEU A 82 -6.91 10.33 0.12
CA LEU A 82 -8.25 10.72 -0.36
C LEU A 82 -8.87 11.82 0.52
N SER A 83 -8.67 11.72 1.84
CA SER A 83 -9.15 12.73 2.79
C SER A 83 -8.46 14.07 2.59
N LEU A 84 -7.13 14.07 2.41
CA LEU A 84 -6.35 15.27 2.12
C LEU A 84 -6.73 15.88 0.77
N LEU A 85 -6.99 15.06 -0.25
CA LEU A 85 -7.40 15.55 -1.57
C LEU A 85 -8.71 16.33 -1.49
N GLN A 86 -9.72 15.81 -0.78
CA GLN A 86 -10.98 16.52 -0.56
C GLN A 86 -10.84 17.72 0.36
N PHE A 87 -9.99 17.61 1.40
CA PHE A 87 -9.68 18.75 2.26
C PHE A 87 -9.05 19.90 1.47
N CYS A 88 -8.18 19.61 0.51
CA CYS A 88 -7.63 20.61 -0.40
C CYS A 88 -8.70 21.30 -1.24
N SER A 89 -9.78 20.62 -1.64
CA SER A 89 -10.91 21.28 -2.31
C SER A 89 -11.49 22.41 -1.46
N PHE A 90 -11.69 22.15 -0.16
CA PHE A 90 -12.16 23.17 0.78
C PHE A 90 -11.16 24.31 0.99
N LEU A 91 -9.86 23.99 1.08
CA LEU A 91 -8.81 25.01 1.27
C LEU A 91 -8.68 25.97 0.07
N PHE A 92 -8.83 25.44 -1.15
CA PHE A 92 -8.72 26.22 -2.39
C PHE A 92 -10.06 26.77 -2.88
N PHE A 93 -11.15 26.57 -2.13
CA PHE A 93 -12.52 26.93 -2.53
C PHE A 93 -12.92 26.35 -3.90
N PHE A 94 -12.41 25.17 -4.22
CA PHE A 94 -12.81 24.42 -5.40
C PHE A 94 -14.11 23.66 -5.13
N PRO A 95 -14.90 23.36 -6.18
CA PRO A 95 -15.93 22.35 -6.05
C PRO A 95 -15.26 21.02 -5.62
N PRO A 96 -16.02 20.09 -5.02
CA PRO A 96 -15.46 18.81 -4.58
C PRO A 96 -14.66 18.13 -5.71
N ILE A 97 -13.40 17.79 -5.47
CA ILE A 97 -12.51 17.23 -6.52
C ILE A 97 -13.02 15.86 -6.97
N LEU A 98 -13.52 15.05 -6.04
CA LEU A 98 -14.21 13.79 -6.34
C LEU A 98 -15.68 13.91 -5.93
N SER A 99 -16.55 13.30 -6.72
CA SER A 99 -17.96 13.14 -6.41
C SER A 99 -18.17 12.16 -5.26
N LEU A 100 -19.33 12.23 -4.59
CA LEU A 100 -19.65 11.36 -3.45
C LEU A 100 -19.62 9.88 -3.83
N ASP A 101 -20.21 9.54 -4.97
CA ASP A 101 -20.22 8.19 -5.54
C ASP A 101 -18.80 7.71 -5.86
N GLY A 102 -17.96 8.58 -6.42
CA GLY A 102 -16.55 8.28 -6.69
C GLY A 102 -15.75 7.99 -5.42
N VAL A 103 -15.94 8.78 -4.35
CA VAL A 103 -15.27 8.56 -3.06
C VAL A 103 -15.70 7.24 -2.43
N VAL A 104 -17.01 6.95 -2.41
CA VAL A 104 -17.54 5.70 -1.87
C VAL A 104 -17.01 4.50 -2.66
N PHE A 105 -16.98 4.60 -3.99
CA PHE A 105 -16.42 3.57 -4.87
C PHE A 105 -14.92 3.32 -4.58
N LEU A 106 -14.14 4.38 -4.38
CA LEU A 106 -12.72 4.27 -4.04
C LEU A 106 -12.51 3.60 -2.68
N ILE A 107 -13.21 4.04 -1.65
CA ILE A 107 -12.98 3.57 -0.27
C ILE A 107 -13.50 2.16 -0.05
N LEU A 108 -14.64 1.79 -0.65
CA LEU A 108 -15.27 0.48 -0.42
C LEU A 108 -14.80 -0.60 -1.40
N ILE A 109 -14.44 -0.24 -2.62
CA ILE A 109 -14.12 -1.22 -3.67
C ILE A 109 -12.64 -1.13 -4.06
N ILE A 110 -12.19 -0.01 -4.62
CA ILE A 110 -10.86 0.06 -5.23
C ILE A 110 -9.73 -0.10 -4.20
N VAL A 111 -9.75 0.71 -3.13
CA VAL A 111 -8.69 0.69 -2.11
C VAL A 111 -8.64 -0.66 -1.38
N PRO A 112 -9.75 -1.26 -0.90
CA PRO A 112 -9.74 -2.57 -0.27
C PRO A 112 -9.31 -3.72 -1.19
N VAL A 113 -9.75 -3.72 -2.46
CA VAL A 113 -9.37 -4.75 -3.44
C VAL A 113 -7.88 -4.64 -3.76
N LEU A 114 -7.36 -3.42 -3.97
CA LEU A 114 -5.92 -3.21 -4.15
C LEU A 114 -5.15 -3.65 -2.91
N SER A 115 -5.52 -3.18 -1.71
CA SER A 115 -4.82 -3.51 -0.47
C SER A 115 -4.79 -5.01 -0.19
N THR A 116 -5.92 -5.70 -0.33
CA THR A 116 -5.99 -7.16 -0.08
C THR A 116 -5.17 -7.95 -1.09
N SER A 117 -5.08 -7.48 -2.33
CA SER A 117 -4.27 -8.14 -3.36
C SER A 117 -2.76 -8.13 -3.06
N LEU A 118 -2.26 -7.21 -2.20
CA LEU A 118 -0.86 -7.18 -1.74
C LEU A 118 -0.50 -8.39 -0.87
N VAL A 119 -1.47 -8.97 -0.16
CA VAL A 119 -1.24 -10.16 0.68
C VAL A 119 -1.02 -11.41 -0.18
N GLY A 120 -1.40 -11.35 -1.47
CA GLY A 120 -1.38 -12.45 -2.41
C GLY A 120 -0.08 -13.26 -2.38
N THR A 121 -0.22 -14.57 -2.26
CA THR A 121 0.87 -15.51 -2.00
C THR A 121 1.70 -15.75 -3.25
N GLY A 122 2.69 -14.90 -3.52
CA GLY A 122 3.82 -15.23 -4.38
C GLY A 122 5.00 -15.85 -3.63
N PHE A 123 5.81 -16.65 -4.36
CA PHE A 123 7.13 -17.26 -4.06
C PHE A 123 7.89 -16.66 -2.86
N VAL A 124 8.44 -17.57 -2.04
CA VAL A 124 9.15 -17.26 -0.79
C VAL A 124 10.62 -16.99 -1.08
N ASP A 125 11.05 -15.74 -0.94
CA ASP A 125 12.47 -15.41 -1.00
C ASP A 125 13.19 -15.83 0.29
N ALA A 126 14.17 -16.73 0.15
CA ALA A 126 15.03 -17.18 1.25
C ALA A 126 15.87 -16.04 1.88
N LYS A 127 15.99 -14.89 1.21
CA LYS A 127 16.70 -13.71 1.70
C LYS A 127 15.96 -12.99 2.82
N ILE A 128 14.62 -12.94 2.74
CA ILE A 128 13.75 -12.35 3.78
C ILE A 128 13.79 -13.22 5.04
N LEU A 129 13.91 -14.53 4.87
CA LEU A 129 13.97 -15.51 5.96
C LEU A 129 15.18 -15.34 6.88
N ARG A 130 16.30 -14.88 6.32
CA ARG A 130 17.55 -14.67 7.06
C ARG A 130 17.64 -13.29 7.70
N GLN A 131 16.61 -12.46 7.57
CA GLN A 131 16.59 -11.13 8.16
C GLN A 131 16.43 -11.24 9.67
N ALA A 132 17.36 -10.63 10.41
CA ALA A 132 17.32 -10.63 11.86
C ALA A 132 16.00 -10.01 12.36
N THR A 133 15.33 -10.70 13.27
CA THR A 133 14.07 -10.25 13.85
C THR A 133 14.36 -9.03 14.73
N SER A 134 13.77 -7.89 14.41
CA SER A 134 13.87 -6.72 15.29
C SER A 134 13.14 -7.04 16.59
N ARG A 135 13.87 -6.99 17.71
CA ARG A 135 13.30 -7.04 19.06
C ARG A 135 12.35 -5.86 19.21
N ASN A 136 11.13 -6.08 19.73
CA ASN A 136 10.15 -5.02 20.05
C ASN A 136 10.84 -3.91 20.85
N HIS A 137 11.27 -2.86 20.18
CA HIS A 137 11.72 -1.64 20.82
C HIS A 137 10.46 -0.85 21.13
N ASN A 138 10.00 -0.95 22.38
CA ASN A 138 8.80 -0.27 22.88
C ASN A 138 8.95 1.26 22.95
N ASN A 139 10.10 1.80 22.53
CA ASN A 139 10.39 3.23 22.56
C ASN A 139 10.25 3.79 21.14
N PHE A 140 9.12 4.46 20.90
CA PHE A 140 8.89 5.24 19.68
C PHE A 140 9.92 6.38 19.60
N ASN A 141 10.96 6.21 18.77
CA ASN A 141 11.85 7.31 18.47
C ASN A 141 11.17 8.24 17.46
N ILE A 142 10.99 9.51 17.85
CA ILE A 142 10.34 10.54 17.03
C ILE A 142 11.06 10.73 15.69
N GLU A 143 12.39 10.58 15.66
CA GLU A 143 13.18 10.65 14.42
C GLU A 143 12.84 9.50 13.46
N THR A 144 12.60 8.30 14.00
CA THR A 144 12.19 7.14 13.20
C THR A 144 10.75 7.32 12.70
N THR A 145 9.90 7.94 13.51
CA THR A 145 8.49 8.25 13.13
C THR A 145 8.42 9.30 12.03
N PHE A 146 9.18 10.40 12.13
CA PHE A 146 9.28 11.40 11.06
C PHE A 146 9.86 10.80 9.78
N TYR A 147 10.88 9.93 9.90
CA TYR A 147 11.43 9.23 8.75
C TYR A 147 10.41 8.31 8.06
N ILE A 148 9.63 7.56 8.84
CA ILE A 148 8.52 6.72 8.36
C ILE A 148 7.45 7.60 7.70
N LEU A 149 6.97 8.64 8.37
CA LEU A 149 5.98 9.57 7.84
C LEU A 149 6.46 10.23 6.55
N TRP A 150 7.73 10.61 6.48
CA TRP A 150 8.36 11.18 5.30
C TRP A 150 8.44 10.15 4.16
N CYS A 151 8.96 8.94 4.41
CA CYS A 151 9.08 7.92 3.38
C CYS A 151 7.74 7.44 2.81
N TYR A 152 6.66 7.52 3.59
CA TYR A 152 5.35 7.00 3.18
C TYR A 152 4.38 8.09 2.72
N GLY A 153 4.41 9.28 3.33
CA GLY A 153 3.61 10.43 2.90
C GLY A 153 4.08 11.02 1.57
N PHE A 154 5.39 11.13 1.35
CA PHE A 154 5.92 11.70 0.11
C PHE A 154 5.65 10.86 -1.14
N LYS A 155 5.28 9.58 -1.00
CA LYS A 155 4.87 8.75 -2.16
C LYS A 155 3.54 9.24 -2.74
N PHE A 156 2.65 9.78 -1.91
CA PHE A 156 1.33 10.25 -2.32
C PHE A 156 1.32 11.76 -2.64
N LEU A 157 2.33 12.52 -2.21
CA LEU A 157 2.42 13.95 -2.44
C LEU A 157 2.45 14.36 -3.92
N PRO A 158 3.22 13.71 -4.82
CA PRO A 158 3.16 13.97 -6.26
C PRO A 158 1.78 13.71 -6.86
N SER A 159 1.09 12.66 -6.38
CA SER A 159 -0.27 12.35 -6.80
C SER A 159 -1.24 13.44 -6.33
N LEU A 160 -1.09 13.94 -5.11
CA LEU A 160 -1.94 15.00 -4.56
C LEU A 160 -1.80 16.29 -5.36
N ILE A 161 -0.56 16.72 -5.60
CA ILE A 161 -0.30 17.94 -6.38
C ILE A 161 -0.81 17.78 -7.82
N SER A 162 -0.52 16.66 -8.48
CA SER A 162 -0.96 16.45 -9.87
C SER A 162 -2.48 16.36 -10.01
N CYS A 163 -3.18 15.75 -9.05
CA CYS A 163 -4.64 15.73 -9.02
C CYS A 163 -5.23 17.14 -8.87
N ILE A 164 -4.70 17.95 -7.95
CA ILE A 164 -5.16 19.33 -7.75
C ILE A 164 -4.90 20.18 -9.00
N LEU A 165 -3.72 20.08 -9.60
CA LEU A 165 -3.38 20.81 -10.82
C LEU A 165 -4.25 20.38 -12.01
N PHE A 166 -4.51 19.08 -12.16
CA PHE A 166 -5.39 18.56 -13.21
C PHE A 166 -6.82 19.06 -13.04
N HIS A 167 -7.36 19.00 -11.83
CA HIS A 167 -8.70 19.52 -11.54
C HIS A 167 -8.79 21.03 -11.79
N PHE A 168 -7.81 21.81 -11.32
CA PHE A 168 -7.77 23.26 -11.52
C PHE A 168 -7.70 23.64 -13.01
N THR A 169 -6.85 22.96 -13.79
CA THR A 169 -6.70 23.25 -15.23
C THR A 169 -7.98 22.92 -16.01
N LEU A 170 -8.64 21.80 -15.69
CA LEU A 170 -9.95 21.44 -16.25
C LEU A 170 -11.05 22.43 -15.90
N LEU A 171 -11.09 22.87 -14.64
CA LEU A 171 -12.05 23.87 -14.19
C LEU A 171 -11.81 25.21 -14.91
N SER A 172 -10.55 25.61 -15.07
CA SER A 172 -10.20 26.87 -15.75
C SER A 172 -10.56 26.85 -17.24
N SER A 173 -10.33 25.74 -17.94
CA SER A 173 -10.62 25.61 -19.37
C SER A 173 -12.12 25.53 -19.66
N ASN A 174 -12.91 25.00 -18.73
CA ASN A 174 -14.36 24.88 -18.84
C ASN A 174 -15.12 25.94 -18.03
N CYS A 175 -14.43 26.98 -17.55
CA CYS A 175 -15.01 28.03 -16.70
C CYS A 175 -16.18 28.76 -17.39
N HIS A 176 -16.08 29.01 -18.70
CA HIS A 176 -17.16 29.63 -19.47
C HIS A 176 -18.44 28.79 -19.47
N LEU A 177 -18.33 27.46 -19.50
CA LEU A 177 -19.48 26.54 -19.47
C LEU A 177 -20.13 26.45 -18.08
N LEU A 178 -19.36 26.78 -17.04
CA LEU A 178 -19.84 26.81 -15.65
C LEU A 178 -20.48 28.16 -15.28
N TYR A 179 -20.12 29.24 -15.97
CA TYR A 179 -20.52 30.62 -15.62
C TYR A 179 -21.36 31.32 -16.72
N SER A 180 -21.90 30.59 -17.69
CA SER A 180 -22.59 31.17 -18.86
C SER A 180 -23.97 31.81 -18.57
N ASN A 181 -24.09 32.65 -17.53
CA ASN A 181 -25.30 33.44 -17.25
C ASN A 181 -25.08 34.71 -16.41
N SER A 182 -23.98 35.43 -16.64
CA SER A 182 -24.02 36.88 -16.37
C SER A 182 -23.40 37.62 -17.54
N SER A 183 -24.28 38.17 -18.37
CA SER A 183 -24.01 39.23 -19.33
C SER A 183 -22.95 40.22 -18.82
N SER A 184 -21.86 40.34 -19.57
CA SER A 184 -21.02 41.54 -19.72
C SER A 184 -20.83 42.40 -18.46
N LEU A 185 -19.89 42.05 -17.59
CA LEU A 185 -19.17 43.02 -16.77
C LEU A 185 -17.73 42.56 -16.55
N PRO A 186 -16.72 43.45 -16.63
CA PRO A 186 -15.34 43.09 -16.36
C PRO A 186 -15.19 42.81 -14.87
N VAL A 187 -14.98 41.54 -14.52
CA VAL A 187 -14.79 41.11 -13.14
C VAL A 187 -13.41 41.55 -12.66
N ASN A 188 -13.36 42.68 -11.97
CA ASN A 188 -12.29 42.98 -11.04
C ASN A 188 -12.35 41.93 -9.91
N THR A 189 -11.30 41.13 -9.83
CA THR A 189 -10.77 40.38 -8.69
C THR A 189 -11.61 40.35 -7.40
N THR A 190 -11.89 39.12 -6.92
CA THR A 190 -12.35 38.70 -5.58
C THR A 190 -13.85 38.41 -5.34
N SER A 191 -14.59 37.90 -6.33
CA SER A 191 -15.87 37.21 -6.06
C SER A 191 -15.66 35.70 -5.93
N SER A 192 -16.18 35.12 -4.84
CA SER A 192 -16.18 33.68 -4.55
C SER A 192 -16.60 32.85 -5.76
N LEU A 193 -15.73 31.96 -6.21
CA LEU A 193 -15.85 31.17 -7.45
C LEU A 193 -17.12 30.28 -7.52
N PHE A 194 -17.86 30.13 -6.41
CA PHE A 194 -19.08 29.31 -6.30
C PHE A 194 -20.11 29.91 -5.32
N GLY A 195 -20.27 31.23 -5.29
CA GLY A 195 -21.33 31.87 -4.52
C GLY A 195 -22.62 31.98 -5.33
N CYS A 196 -23.63 31.15 -5.06
CA CYS A 196 -25.01 31.46 -5.43
C CYS A 196 -25.50 32.64 -4.58
N ASN A 197 -25.14 33.87 -4.96
CA ASN A 197 -25.82 35.05 -4.44
C ASN A 197 -27.18 35.14 -5.14
N SER A 198 -28.19 34.56 -4.49
CA SER A 198 -29.60 34.78 -4.78
C SER A 198 -30.06 36.10 -4.17
N ASP A 199 -29.50 37.21 -4.63
CA ASP A 199 -30.06 38.52 -4.33
C ASP A 199 -30.24 39.25 -5.67
N ASN A 200 -31.51 39.45 -6.05
CA ASN A 200 -32.02 40.29 -7.16
C ASN A 200 -32.58 39.60 -8.43
N ALA A 201 -33.15 38.40 -8.34
CA ALA A 201 -34.01 37.88 -9.41
C ALA A 201 -35.49 37.91 -8.97
N HIS A 202 -36.22 38.92 -9.43
CA HIS A 202 -37.69 38.92 -9.39
C HIS A 202 -38.23 37.64 -10.07
N PRO A 203 -39.18 36.92 -9.46
CA PRO A 203 -39.66 35.65 -10.02
C PRO A 203 -40.71 35.91 -11.09
N SER A 204 -40.30 36.09 -12.35
CA SER A 204 -41.20 35.98 -13.50
C SER A 204 -41.15 34.57 -14.06
N SER A 205 -42.09 33.73 -13.61
CA SER A 205 -42.74 32.65 -14.38
C SER A 205 -41.87 31.81 -15.35
N SER A 206 -40.80 31.19 -14.87
CA SER A 206 -40.20 30.01 -15.53
C SER A 206 -39.49 29.11 -14.50
N SER A 207 -40.29 28.48 -13.63
CA SER A 207 -39.85 27.48 -12.64
C SER A 207 -39.13 26.25 -13.23
N HIS A 208 -38.96 26.17 -14.55
CA HIS A 208 -38.20 25.12 -15.24
C HIS A 208 -36.81 25.57 -15.71
N GLN A 209 -36.52 26.87 -15.79
CA GLN A 209 -35.26 27.33 -16.38
C GLN A 209 -34.07 27.20 -15.42
N TRP A 210 -34.25 27.48 -14.14
CA TRP A 210 -33.21 27.27 -13.10
C TRP A 210 -32.83 25.78 -12.93
N LEU A 211 -33.79 24.87 -13.14
CA LEU A 211 -33.60 23.41 -13.08
C LEU A 211 -32.83 22.89 -14.29
N ILE A 212 -33.04 23.48 -15.47
CA ILE A 212 -32.34 23.09 -16.71
C ILE A 212 -30.93 23.71 -16.77
N GLU A 213 -30.76 24.94 -16.31
CA GLU A 213 -29.46 25.63 -16.26
C GLU A 213 -28.50 24.99 -15.23
N SER A 214 -29.03 24.63 -14.05
CA SER A 214 -28.26 23.85 -13.06
C SER A 214 -27.93 22.45 -13.56
N SER A 215 -28.76 21.87 -14.45
CA SER A 215 -28.50 20.54 -14.99
C SER A 215 -27.27 20.47 -15.90
N SER A 216 -26.97 21.49 -16.72
CA SER A 216 -25.80 21.48 -17.60
C SER A 216 -24.51 21.71 -16.83
N GLN A 217 -24.49 22.68 -15.92
CA GLN A 217 -23.35 22.96 -15.06
C GLN A 217 -23.00 21.77 -14.16
N PHE A 218 -24.02 21.11 -13.59
CA PHE A 218 -23.84 19.90 -12.79
C PHE A 218 -23.29 18.73 -13.63
N ARG A 219 -23.76 18.55 -14.87
CA ARG A 219 -23.22 17.52 -15.78
C ARG A 219 -21.75 17.77 -16.12
N VAL A 220 -21.36 19.00 -16.47
CA VAL A 220 -19.95 19.35 -16.76
C VAL A 220 -19.06 19.07 -15.55
N LEU A 221 -19.49 19.50 -14.36
CA LEU A 221 -18.75 19.23 -13.12
C LEU A 221 -18.66 17.71 -12.83
N SER A 222 -19.75 16.98 -13.03
CA SER A 222 -19.78 15.52 -12.89
C SER A 222 -18.80 14.84 -13.85
N SER A 223 -18.72 15.27 -15.10
CA SER A 223 -17.77 14.75 -16.08
C SER A 223 -16.30 15.02 -15.67
N ILE A 224 -16.01 16.23 -15.17
CA ILE A 224 -14.67 16.57 -14.64
C ILE A 224 -14.33 15.67 -13.44
N GLN A 225 -15.28 15.44 -12.53
CA GLN A 225 -15.09 14.55 -11.37
C GLN A 225 -14.89 13.09 -11.76
N GLN A 226 -15.54 12.62 -12.83
CA GLN A 226 -15.34 11.26 -13.38
C GLN A 226 -13.94 11.08 -14.00
N LEU A 227 -13.45 12.08 -14.75
CA LEU A 227 -12.08 12.07 -15.25
C LEU A 227 -11.05 12.11 -14.11
N GLN A 228 -11.34 12.89 -13.08
CA GLN A 228 -10.53 12.96 -11.87
C GLN A 228 -10.51 11.63 -11.10
N LEU A 229 -11.64 10.93 -11.04
CA LEU A 229 -11.74 9.59 -10.47
C LEU A 229 -10.84 8.60 -11.21
N CYS A 230 -10.84 8.59 -12.55
CA CYS A 230 -9.93 7.77 -13.34
C CYS A 230 -8.46 8.05 -13.02
N LEU A 231 -8.10 9.32 -12.94
CA LEU A 231 -6.73 9.75 -12.63
C LEU A 231 -6.28 9.22 -11.26
N VAL A 232 -7.13 9.36 -10.24
CA VAL A 232 -6.88 8.87 -8.89
C VAL A 232 -6.73 7.35 -8.88
N ILE A 233 -7.58 6.61 -9.60
CA ILE A 233 -7.47 5.14 -9.69
C ILE A 233 -6.12 4.73 -10.30
N ILE A 234 -5.70 5.39 -11.39
CA ILE A 234 -4.41 5.12 -12.04
C ILE A 234 -3.25 5.39 -11.07
N HIS A 235 -3.26 6.53 -10.37
CA HIS A 235 -2.22 6.85 -9.39
C HIS A 235 -2.19 5.85 -8.23
N LEU A 236 -3.35 5.45 -7.69
CA LEU A 236 -3.43 4.45 -6.62
C LEU A 236 -2.87 3.10 -7.06
N CYS A 237 -3.13 2.66 -8.30
CA CYS A 237 -2.54 1.46 -8.88
C CYS A 237 -1.01 1.57 -8.97
N LEU A 238 -0.49 2.68 -9.49
CA LEU A 238 0.95 2.92 -9.62
C LEU A 238 1.66 2.96 -8.26
N ILE A 239 1.05 3.63 -7.28
CA ILE A 239 1.59 3.69 -5.92
C ILE A 239 1.56 2.31 -5.26
N SER A 240 0.52 1.50 -5.49
CA SER A 240 0.39 0.15 -4.92
C SER A 240 1.58 -0.75 -5.27
N TYR A 241 2.16 -0.59 -6.46
CA TYR A 241 3.34 -1.33 -6.90
C TYR A 241 4.53 -1.18 -5.93
N SER A 242 4.76 0.03 -5.40
CA SER A 242 5.84 0.30 -4.46
C SER A 242 5.67 -0.39 -3.11
N PHE A 243 4.45 -0.76 -2.74
CA PHE A 243 4.15 -1.50 -1.50
C PHE A 243 4.24 -3.03 -1.70
N VAL A 244 3.98 -3.52 -2.91
CA VAL A 244 4.09 -4.94 -3.25
C VAL A 244 5.55 -5.41 -3.24
N TYR A 245 6.44 -4.63 -3.85
CA TYR A 245 7.86 -4.98 -4.01
C TYR A 245 8.75 -4.01 -3.24
N ARG A 246 8.55 -3.92 -1.91
CA ARG A 246 9.25 -2.95 -1.06
C ARG A 246 10.78 -3.10 -1.05
N ASP A 247 11.26 -4.33 -1.06
CA ASP A 247 12.69 -4.63 -0.87
C ASP A 247 13.49 -4.69 -2.19
N TYR A 248 12.81 -4.51 -3.33
CA TYR A 248 13.43 -4.63 -4.65
C TYR A 248 13.08 -3.46 -5.57
N ASN A 249 14.05 -3.03 -6.36
CA ASN A 249 13.82 -2.04 -7.42
C ASN A 249 13.19 -2.70 -8.66
N VAL A 250 12.65 -1.87 -9.57
CA VAL A 250 12.07 -2.32 -10.84
C VAL A 250 13.12 -3.02 -11.72
N TRP A 251 14.40 -2.67 -11.60
CA TRP A 251 15.43 -3.05 -12.56
C TRP A 251 16.19 -4.33 -12.23
N THR A 252 16.30 -4.71 -10.95
CA THR A 252 16.95 -5.95 -10.47
C THR A 252 15.94 -7.05 -10.14
N SER A 253 14.67 -6.69 -10.23
CA SER A 253 13.49 -7.52 -10.13
C SER A 253 13.38 -8.70 -11.10
N ARG A 254 13.54 -9.97 -10.70
CA ARG A 254 12.86 -11.07 -11.42
C ARG A 254 11.38 -11.07 -11.00
N HIS A 255 10.69 -10.01 -11.40
CA HIS A 255 9.28 -9.74 -11.10
C HIS A 255 8.43 -10.80 -11.78
N TYR A 256 7.63 -11.58 -11.04
CA TYR A 256 6.31 -12.12 -11.43
C TYR A 256 5.70 -12.99 -10.32
N SER A 257 6.00 -12.70 -9.05
CA SER A 257 5.61 -13.61 -7.96
C SER A 257 4.14 -13.45 -7.55
N ASN A 258 3.67 -12.21 -7.38
CA ASN A 258 2.31 -11.96 -6.90
C ASN A 258 1.32 -11.89 -8.07
N ALA A 259 0.80 -13.05 -8.49
CA ALA A 259 -0.19 -13.15 -9.57
C ALA A 259 -1.49 -12.39 -9.24
N LEU A 260 -1.97 -12.46 -7.99
CA LEU A 260 -3.21 -11.80 -7.58
C LEU A 260 -3.15 -10.28 -7.78
N TRP A 261 -2.14 -9.60 -7.21
CA TRP A 261 -1.96 -8.16 -7.40
C TRP A 261 -1.82 -7.78 -8.88
N ARG A 262 -1.10 -8.58 -9.68
CA ARG A 262 -0.95 -8.30 -11.12
C ARG A 262 -2.29 -8.33 -11.84
N ILE A 263 -3.11 -9.34 -11.57
CA ILE A 263 -4.43 -9.49 -12.20
C ILE A 263 -5.35 -8.36 -11.74
N THR A 264 -5.45 -8.11 -10.43
CA THR A 264 -6.32 -7.05 -9.90
C THR A 264 -5.91 -5.67 -10.39
N SER A 265 -4.61 -5.33 -10.28
CA SER A 265 -4.09 -4.06 -10.76
C SER A 265 -4.26 -3.90 -12.27
N SER A 266 -4.08 -4.95 -13.07
CA SER A 266 -4.29 -4.89 -14.51
C SER A 266 -5.76 -4.63 -14.84
N ILE A 267 -6.70 -5.34 -14.21
CA ILE A 267 -8.14 -5.16 -14.45
C ILE A 267 -8.57 -3.72 -14.10
N ILE A 268 -8.16 -3.22 -12.93
CA ILE A 268 -8.50 -1.87 -12.48
C ILE A 268 -7.88 -0.81 -13.40
N LEU A 269 -6.60 -0.96 -13.76
CA LEU A 269 -5.90 -0.01 -14.63
C LEU A 269 -6.53 0.02 -16.03
N THR A 270 -6.80 -1.14 -16.63
CA THR A 270 -7.44 -1.22 -17.94
C THR A 270 -8.85 -0.66 -17.90
N GLY A 271 -9.64 -0.97 -16.86
CA GLY A 271 -10.98 -0.40 -16.69
C GLY A 271 -10.97 1.12 -16.59
N ALA A 272 -10.09 1.69 -15.75
CA ALA A 272 -9.95 3.14 -15.60
C ALA A 272 -9.47 3.82 -16.89
N ALA A 273 -8.50 3.22 -17.60
CA ALA A 273 -8.01 3.76 -18.87
C ALA A 273 -9.09 3.70 -19.96
N LEU A 274 -9.81 2.57 -20.09
CA LEU A 274 -10.90 2.44 -21.05
C LEU A 274 -12.01 3.44 -20.76
N TYR A 275 -12.42 3.60 -19.49
CA TYR A 275 -13.44 4.56 -19.11
C TYR A 275 -12.99 6.01 -19.39
N ALA A 276 -11.73 6.37 -19.10
CA ALA A 276 -11.19 7.68 -19.44
C ALA A 276 -11.15 7.93 -20.96
N ILE A 277 -10.79 6.93 -21.77
CA ILE A 277 -10.82 7.02 -23.24
C ILE A 277 -12.26 7.19 -23.73
N LEU A 278 -13.20 6.40 -23.21
CA LEU A 278 -14.62 6.51 -23.56
C LEU A 278 -15.15 7.91 -23.27
N MET A 279 -14.87 8.45 -22.09
CA MET A 279 -15.24 9.83 -21.73
C MET A 279 -14.61 10.83 -22.71
N TYR A 280 -13.32 10.71 -23.02
CA TYR A 280 -12.66 11.58 -24.00
C TYR A 280 -13.28 11.51 -25.40
N THR A 281 -13.77 10.34 -25.83
CA THR A 281 -14.34 10.15 -27.18
C THR A 281 -15.82 10.47 -27.31
N THR A 282 -16.59 10.38 -26.23
CA THR A 282 -18.06 10.46 -26.26
C THR A 282 -18.60 11.69 -25.55
N ASP A 283 -17.83 12.27 -24.62
CA ASP A 283 -18.27 13.40 -23.84
C ASP A 283 -17.92 14.72 -24.55
N GLU A 284 -18.91 15.26 -25.26
CA GLU A 284 -18.83 16.58 -25.90
C GLU A 284 -19.02 17.74 -24.90
N LEU A 285 -19.35 17.44 -23.63
CA LEU A 285 -19.64 18.47 -22.61
C LEU A 285 -18.38 19.13 -22.04
N VAL A 286 -17.25 18.43 -22.06
CA VAL A 286 -15.99 18.90 -21.47
C VAL A 286 -14.95 19.12 -22.56
N VAL A 287 -14.44 20.35 -22.65
CA VAL A 287 -13.38 20.70 -23.60
C VAL A 287 -12.04 20.21 -23.06
N MET A 288 -11.54 19.12 -23.64
CA MET A 288 -10.24 18.53 -23.31
C MET A 288 -9.17 19.00 -24.30
N ALA A 289 -8.48 20.09 -23.99
CA ALA A 289 -7.30 20.50 -24.76
C ALA A 289 -6.18 19.44 -24.70
N THR A 290 -5.32 19.40 -25.71
CA THR A 290 -4.15 18.49 -25.79
C THR A 290 -3.27 18.53 -24.55
N GLY A 291 -3.12 19.72 -23.94
CA GLY A 291 -2.39 19.90 -22.68
C GLY A 291 -2.95 19.08 -21.51
N HIS A 292 -4.27 18.88 -21.42
CA HIS A 292 -4.87 18.08 -20.35
C HIS A 292 -4.55 16.59 -20.52
N VAL A 293 -4.55 16.08 -21.76
CA VAL A 293 -4.19 14.69 -22.05
C VAL A 293 -2.70 14.43 -21.72
N ILE A 294 -1.84 15.40 -22.06
CA ILE A 294 -0.41 15.34 -21.70
C ILE A 294 -0.25 15.37 -20.18
N LEU A 295 -0.96 16.28 -19.48
CA LEU A 295 -0.90 16.36 -18.02
C LEU A 295 -1.38 15.06 -17.35
N PHE A 296 -2.49 14.49 -17.84
CA PHE A 296 -3.04 13.22 -17.37
C PHE A 296 -2.02 12.08 -17.50
N THR A 297 -1.45 11.89 -18.70
CA THR A 297 -0.48 10.82 -18.97
C THR A 297 0.85 11.03 -18.26
N LEU A 298 1.39 12.25 -18.29
CA LEU A 298 2.67 12.60 -17.66
C LEU A 298 2.59 12.52 -16.13
N SER A 299 1.44 12.83 -15.52
CA SER A 299 1.27 12.71 -14.07
C SER A 299 1.45 11.27 -13.58
N GLY A 300 0.93 10.28 -14.31
CA GLY A 300 1.13 8.87 -13.99
C GLY A 300 2.60 8.49 -14.05
N LEU A 301 3.31 8.90 -15.11
CA LEU A 301 4.75 8.69 -15.23
C LEU A 301 5.52 9.33 -14.07
N LEU A 302 5.19 10.58 -13.73
CA LEU A 302 5.83 11.32 -12.64
C LEU A 302 5.64 10.60 -11.29
N VAL A 303 4.41 10.19 -10.98
CA VAL A 303 4.10 9.44 -9.75
C VAL A 303 4.92 8.16 -9.69
N PHE A 304 4.99 7.41 -10.78
CA PHE A 304 5.78 6.18 -10.86
C PHE A 304 7.27 6.45 -10.60
N LEU A 305 7.87 7.45 -11.24
CA LEU A 305 9.29 7.79 -11.10
C LEU A 305 9.63 8.24 -9.68
N VAL A 306 8.81 9.11 -9.08
CA VAL A 306 9.03 9.59 -7.70
C VAL A 306 8.85 8.45 -6.71
N CYS A 307 7.85 7.59 -6.90
CA CYS A 307 7.66 6.42 -6.05
C CYS A 307 8.85 5.46 -6.13
N GLU A 308 9.41 5.23 -7.32
CA GLU A 308 10.61 4.41 -7.49
C GLU A 308 11.82 5.07 -6.82
N PHE A 309 12.01 6.39 -6.97
CA PHE A 309 13.10 7.12 -6.33
C PHE A 309 13.04 7.03 -4.80
N ILE A 310 11.87 7.25 -4.20
CA ILE A 310 11.68 7.13 -2.74
C ILE A 310 11.95 5.68 -2.30
N LYS A 311 11.50 4.69 -3.07
CA LYS A 311 11.75 3.28 -2.78
C LYS A 311 13.24 2.94 -2.80
N LEU A 312 14.02 3.50 -3.73
CA LEU A 312 15.48 3.29 -3.75
C LEU A 312 16.14 3.79 -2.45
N GLN A 313 15.73 4.96 -1.98
CA GLN A 313 16.21 5.53 -0.71
C GLN A 313 15.80 4.67 0.50
N GLU A 314 14.59 4.11 0.47
CA GLU A 314 14.07 3.19 1.48
C GLU A 314 14.92 1.89 1.54
N ILE A 315 15.19 1.27 0.39
CA ILE A 315 15.99 0.05 0.29
C ILE A 315 17.41 0.28 0.81
N GLU A 316 18.07 1.38 0.41
CA GLU A 316 19.44 1.68 0.86
C GLU A 316 19.52 1.83 2.39
N LYS A 317 18.53 2.50 2.99
CA LYS A 317 18.45 2.67 4.44
C LYS A 317 18.11 1.34 5.14
N ASN A 318 17.21 0.54 4.60
CA ASN A 318 16.86 -0.78 5.15
C ASN A 318 18.08 -1.73 5.15
N VAL A 319 18.88 -1.74 4.08
CA VAL A 319 20.12 -2.53 4.00
C VAL A 319 21.11 -2.11 5.09
N ARG A 320 21.29 -0.80 5.32
CA ARG A 320 22.14 -0.30 6.41
C ARG A 320 21.62 -0.70 7.78
N TYR A 321 20.31 -0.60 7.99
CA TYR A 321 19.67 -0.99 9.23
C TYR A 321 19.84 -2.49 9.53
N GLN A 322 19.64 -3.35 8.54
CA GLN A 322 19.85 -4.80 8.68
C GLN A 322 21.31 -5.14 9.02
N LYS A 323 22.28 -4.46 8.40
CA LYS A 323 23.70 -4.66 8.73
C LYS A 323 24.01 -4.31 10.19
N ARG A 324 23.47 -3.20 10.70
CA ARG A 324 23.62 -2.80 12.12
C ARG A 324 22.95 -3.81 13.06
N ALA A 325 21.71 -4.20 12.78
CA ALA A 325 20.98 -5.17 13.58
C ALA A 325 21.69 -6.54 13.67
N ARG A 326 22.36 -6.96 12.57
CA ARG A 326 23.17 -8.19 12.57
C ARG A 326 24.41 -8.07 13.46
N LEU A 327 25.13 -6.94 13.39
CA LEU A 327 26.29 -6.69 14.26
C LEU A 327 25.90 -6.63 15.74
N ASP A 328 24.77 -6.02 16.07
CA ASP A 328 24.25 -5.98 17.45
C ASP A 328 23.84 -7.35 17.99
N PHE A 329 23.41 -8.25 17.11
CA PHE A 329 23.08 -9.63 17.47
C PHE A 329 24.35 -10.45 17.69
N ASP A 330 25.30 -10.40 16.75
CA ASP A 330 26.55 -11.16 16.82
C ASP A 330 27.41 -10.75 18.02
N THR A 331 27.44 -9.46 18.37
CA THR A 331 28.17 -8.95 19.56
C THR A 331 27.55 -9.40 20.88
N LYS A 332 26.21 -9.50 20.98
CA LYS A 332 25.53 -9.97 22.20
C LYS A 332 25.63 -11.47 22.42
N LEU A 333 25.69 -12.28 21.36
CA LEU A 333 25.97 -13.72 21.50
C LEU A 333 27.45 -13.98 21.76
N GLY A 334 28.35 -13.24 21.12
CA GLY A 334 29.80 -13.37 21.30
C GLY A 334 30.31 -12.92 22.67
N MET A 335 29.62 -11.97 23.33
CA MET A 335 29.97 -11.52 24.69
C MET A 335 29.46 -12.44 25.81
N ASN A 336 28.51 -13.34 25.54
CA ASN A 336 27.88 -14.20 26.55
C ASN A 336 28.20 -15.69 26.40
N SER A 337 29.10 -16.09 25.50
CA SER A 337 29.62 -17.45 25.49
C SER A 337 30.74 -17.57 26.55
N PRO A 338 30.57 -18.35 27.64
CA PRO A 338 31.70 -18.71 28.47
C PRO A 338 32.65 -19.57 27.62
N PHE A 339 33.93 -19.20 27.60
CA PHE A 339 34.99 -20.08 27.13
C PHE A 339 35.14 -21.28 28.06
#